data_AF-A0A419YA89-F1
#
_entry.id   AF-A0A419YA89-F1
#
_cell.length_a   1.000
_cell.length_b   1.000
_cell.length_c   1.000
_cell.angle_alpha   90.00
_cell.angle_beta   90.00
_cell.angle_gamma   90.00
#
_symmetry.space_group_name_H-M   'P 1'
#
loop_
_entity.id
_entity.type
_entity.pdbx_description
1 polymer ?
#
loop_
_entity_poly.entity_id
_entity_poly.type
_entity_poly.pdbx_seq_one_letter_code
_entity_poly.pdbx_strand_id
1 'polypeptide(L)'
;MLERLGAVIGPPPEGGVVPVPWELAPEAIGFQLPADYRAFADRYGKVSISDELHICTPSEAPNPKAGQPPGFEGFLYNTTEPYGYCAWLAECYRDGNYDECPYPLFPVEGGLLNWGSNFNSDHFFWLMRGHDPDR
;
A
#
# COMPACT_ATOMS: atom_id res chain seq x y z
N MET A 1 -15.02 10.49 -9.37
CA MET A 1 -14.76 9.65 -8.17
C MET A 1 -14.20 10.49 -7.02
N LEU A 2 -13.06 11.14 -7.19
CA LEU A 2 -12.36 11.89 -6.13
C LEU A 2 -13.16 13.06 -5.52
N GLU A 3 -14.01 13.74 -6.30
CA GLU A 3 -14.87 14.81 -5.76
C GLU A 3 -15.90 14.29 -4.75
N ARG A 4 -16.49 13.11 -5.01
CA ARG A 4 -17.42 12.47 -4.06
C ARG A 4 -16.71 12.02 -2.79
N LEU A 5 -15.44 11.62 -2.92
CA LEU A 5 -14.62 11.25 -1.77
C LEU A 5 -14.35 12.46 -0.87
N GLY A 6 -14.03 13.62 -1.46
CA GLY A 6 -13.81 14.86 -0.71
C GLY A 6 -15.03 15.33 0.09
N ALA A 7 -16.25 14.99 -0.34
CA ALA A 7 -17.46 15.25 0.45
C ALA A 7 -17.57 14.38 1.71
N VAL A 8 -16.85 13.26 1.77
CA VAL A 8 -16.90 12.29 2.88
C VAL A 8 -15.71 12.45 3.82
N ILE A 9 -14.49 12.55 3.28
CA ILE A 9 -13.26 12.58 4.07
C ILE A 9 -12.70 14.00 4.28
N GLY A 10 -13.33 15.00 3.66
CA GLY A 10 -12.89 16.39 3.71
C GLY A 10 -11.99 16.81 2.55
N PRO A 11 -11.58 18.09 2.55
CA PRO A 11 -10.68 18.63 1.53
C PRO A 11 -9.28 18.01 1.64
N PRO A 12 -8.49 18.03 0.55
CA PRO A 12 -7.07 17.71 0.61
C PRO A 12 -6.31 18.58 1.62
N PRO A 13 -5.14 18.11 2.11
CA PRO A 13 -4.29 18.90 2.99
C PRO A 13 -3.94 20.27 2.38
N GLU A 14 -4.12 21.35 3.14
CA GLU A 14 -3.88 22.72 2.66
C GLU A 14 -2.41 22.96 2.23
N GLY A 15 -1.46 22.25 2.86
CA GLY A 15 -0.04 22.31 2.52
C GLY A 15 0.37 21.49 1.29
N GLY A 16 -0.59 20.85 0.62
CA GLY A 16 -0.33 19.89 -0.45
C GLY A 16 0.20 18.55 0.07
N VAL A 17 0.55 17.68 -0.86
CA VAL A 17 1.10 16.35 -0.59
C VAL A 17 2.40 16.18 -1.36
N VAL A 18 3.33 15.40 -0.82
CA VAL A 18 4.57 15.08 -1.51
C VAL A 18 4.25 14.13 -2.67
N PRO A 19 4.47 14.54 -3.94
CA PRO A 19 4.13 13.71 -5.09
C PRO A 19 4.88 12.39 -5.08
N VAL A 20 4.25 11.36 -5.61
CA VAL A 20 4.89 10.07 -5.80
C VAL A 20 5.48 10.01 -7.22
N PRO A 21 6.72 9.54 -7.41
CA PRO A 21 7.32 9.35 -8.72
C PRO A 21 6.78 8.06 -9.38
N TRP A 22 5.52 8.08 -9.83
CA TRP A 22 4.82 6.90 -10.38
C TRP A 22 5.53 6.25 -11.58
N GLU A 23 6.30 7.01 -12.32
CA GLU A 23 7.13 6.53 -13.43
C GLU A 23 8.19 5.52 -12.99
N LEU A 24 8.61 5.56 -11.72
CA LEU A 24 9.57 4.64 -11.14
C LEU A 24 8.91 3.34 -10.62
N ALA A 25 7.58 3.29 -10.51
CA ALA A 25 6.87 2.13 -9.97
C ALA A 25 7.22 0.81 -10.72
N PRO A 26 7.27 0.77 -12.07
CA PRO A 26 7.63 -0.46 -12.77
C PRO A 26 9.06 -0.94 -12.48
N GLU A 27 10.00 -0.03 -12.22
CA GLU A 27 11.37 -0.38 -11.85
C GLU A 27 11.46 -0.79 -10.37
N ALA A 28 10.81 -0.04 -9.48
CA ALA A 28 10.91 -0.22 -8.05
C ALA A 28 10.13 -1.45 -7.54
N ILE A 29 8.95 -1.70 -8.11
CA ILE A 29 8.03 -2.76 -7.66
C ILE A 29 7.53 -3.65 -8.79
N GLY A 30 8.04 -3.53 -10.02
CA GLY A 30 7.67 -4.41 -11.13
C GLY A 30 6.29 -4.14 -11.75
N PHE A 31 5.50 -3.24 -11.16
CA PHE A 31 4.13 -2.94 -11.57
C PHE A 31 3.86 -1.46 -11.56
N GLN A 32 2.93 -1.03 -12.42
CA GLN A 32 2.23 0.22 -12.20
C GLN A 32 1.04 -0.03 -11.26
N LEU A 33 0.75 0.88 -10.34
CA LEU A 33 -0.42 0.76 -9.45
C LEU A 33 -1.69 1.30 -10.13
N PRO A 34 -2.91 0.96 -9.72
CA PRO A 34 -4.14 1.42 -10.36
C PRO A 34 -4.25 2.95 -10.51
N ALA A 35 -4.79 3.44 -11.62
CA ALA A 35 -4.82 4.87 -11.94
C ALA A 35 -5.62 5.72 -10.95
N ASP A 36 -6.70 5.16 -10.41
CA ASP A 36 -7.52 5.81 -9.40
C ASP A 36 -6.81 5.92 -8.05
N TYR A 37 -6.05 4.90 -7.65
CA TYR A 37 -5.20 4.92 -6.47
C TYR A 37 -4.09 5.96 -6.61
N ARG A 38 -3.42 6.05 -7.77
CA ARG A 38 -2.40 7.08 -8.03
C ARG A 38 -2.99 8.48 -7.91
N ALA A 39 -4.14 8.72 -8.54
CA ALA A 39 -4.83 10.00 -8.47
C ALA A 39 -5.33 10.34 -7.05
N PHE A 40 -5.71 9.33 -6.25
CA PHE A 40 -6.01 9.51 -4.83
C PHE A 40 -4.77 9.92 -4.05
N ALA A 41 -3.67 9.19 -4.21
CA ALA A 41 -2.41 9.45 -3.52
C ALA A 41 -1.81 10.81 -3.90
N ASP A 42 -1.88 11.24 -5.16
CA ASP A 42 -1.44 12.58 -5.58
C ASP A 42 -2.30 13.71 -5.01
N ARG A 43 -3.53 13.40 -4.60
CA ARG A 43 -4.45 14.39 -4.03
C ARG A 43 -4.38 14.44 -2.51
N TYR A 44 -4.35 13.28 -1.86
CA TYR A 44 -4.50 13.15 -0.42
C TYR A 44 -3.27 12.59 0.29
N GLY A 45 -2.31 12.03 -0.46
CA GLY A 45 -1.13 11.37 0.10
C GLY A 45 -1.53 10.17 0.96
N LYS A 46 -0.74 9.93 2.00
CA LYS A 46 -1.08 8.99 3.07
C LYS A 46 -2.23 9.56 3.89
N VAL A 47 -3.26 8.75 4.14
CA VAL A 47 -4.47 9.18 4.85
C VAL A 47 -4.78 8.25 6.02
N SER A 48 -5.20 8.85 7.14
CA SER A 48 -5.97 8.18 8.19
C SER A 48 -7.41 8.69 8.13
N ILE A 49 -8.37 7.82 7.85
CA ILE A 49 -9.80 8.15 7.81
C ILE A 49 -10.41 7.68 9.12
N SER A 50 -10.80 8.63 9.97
CA SER A 50 -11.42 8.37 11.28
C SER A 50 -10.63 7.43 12.19
N ASP A 51 -9.32 7.33 11.98
CA ASP A 51 -8.42 6.34 12.60
C ASP A 51 -8.83 4.88 12.41
N GLU A 52 -9.78 4.62 11.51
CA GLU A 52 -10.23 3.28 11.18
C GLU A 52 -9.58 2.81 9.89
N LEU A 53 -9.47 3.62 8.82
CA LEU A 53 -8.83 3.19 7.57
C LEU A 53 -7.55 3.98 7.33
N HIS A 54 -6.42 3.28 7.29
CA HIS A 54 -5.12 3.84 6.98
C HIS A 54 -4.70 3.43 5.57
N ILE A 55 -4.57 4.42 4.69
CA ILE A 55 -4.09 4.21 3.32
C ILE A 55 -2.64 4.65 3.26
N CYS A 56 -1.75 3.70 2.95
CA CYS A 56 -0.34 3.97 2.71
C CYS A 56 -0.13 4.42 1.27
N THR A 57 0.91 5.22 1.03
CA THR A 57 1.33 5.67 -0.30
C THR A 57 2.85 5.64 -0.40
N PRO A 58 3.45 5.27 -1.56
CA PRO A 58 4.89 5.26 -1.78
C PRO A 58 5.46 6.67 -1.96
N SER A 59 5.19 7.55 -0.99
CA SER A 59 5.61 8.96 -1.00
C SER A 59 6.91 9.14 -0.24
N GLU A 60 7.68 10.15 -0.62
CA GLU A 60 8.90 10.56 0.09
C GLU A 60 8.61 11.20 1.47
N ALA A 61 7.34 11.39 1.82
CA ALA A 61 6.96 11.84 3.16
C ALA A 61 7.45 10.83 4.23
N PRO A 62 8.23 11.28 5.23
CA PRO A 62 8.78 10.39 6.25
C PRO A 62 7.65 9.70 7.03
N ASN A 63 7.76 8.37 7.19
CA ASN A 63 6.80 7.63 7.99
C ASN A 63 7.01 7.96 9.49
N PRO A 64 5.94 8.09 10.30
CA PRO A 64 6.07 8.21 11.76
C PRO A 64 6.82 7.04 12.43
N LYS A 65 6.95 5.88 11.76
CA LYS A 65 7.80 4.79 12.24
C LYS A 65 9.28 5.11 11.98
N ALA A 66 10.03 5.32 13.05
CA ALA A 66 11.47 5.56 12.99
C ALA A 66 12.21 4.41 12.29
N GLY A 67 13.03 4.73 11.29
CA GLY A 67 13.83 3.75 10.56
C GLY A 67 13.17 3.12 9.33
N GLN A 68 11.89 3.43 9.05
CA GLN A 68 11.28 3.04 7.78
C GLN A 68 11.82 3.96 6.66
N PRO A 69 12.35 3.40 5.55
CA PRO A 69 12.78 4.20 4.41
C PRO A 69 11.59 4.93 3.76
N PRO A 70 11.81 6.02 3.01
CA PRO A 70 10.76 6.71 2.28
C PRO A 70 10.39 6.00 0.96
N GLY A 71 9.41 6.54 0.24
CA GLY A 71 9.14 6.16 -1.15
C GLY A 71 8.64 4.72 -1.32
N PHE A 72 8.97 4.11 -2.46
CA PHE A 72 8.60 2.72 -2.77
C PHE A 72 9.26 1.70 -1.83
N GLU A 73 10.50 1.94 -1.38
CA GLU A 73 11.16 1.06 -0.41
C GLU A 73 10.39 1.07 0.92
N GLY A 74 10.02 2.26 1.39
CA GLY A 74 9.14 2.43 2.53
C GLY A 74 7.79 1.77 2.36
N PHE A 75 7.23 1.79 1.16
CA PHE A 75 5.96 1.18 0.86
C PHE A 75 6.01 -0.35 0.97
N LEU A 76 7.10 -0.97 0.50
CA LEU A 76 7.35 -2.40 0.65
C LEU A 76 7.57 -2.82 2.11
N TYR A 77 8.02 -1.91 2.97
CA TYR A 77 8.30 -2.17 4.39
C TYR A 77 7.14 -2.85 5.14
N ASN A 78 5.87 -2.60 4.79
CA ASN A 78 4.74 -3.25 5.44
C ASN A 78 4.45 -4.66 4.91
N THR A 79 4.98 -5.01 3.74
CA THR A 79 4.71 -6.26 3.00
C THR A 79 5.86 -7.25 3.09
N THR A 80 7.11 -6.80 2.98
CA THR A 80 8.25 -7.69 2.75
C THR A 80 9.17 -7.84 3.96
N GLU A 81 9.90 -8.94 4.01
CA GLU A 81 11.01 -9.15 4.95
C GLU A 81 12.04 -8.00 4.93
N PRO A 82 12.72 -7.72 6.06
CA PRO A 82 12.60 -8.41 7.36
C PRO A 82 11.63 -7.71 8.34
N TYR A 83 10.82 -6.75 7.86
CA TYR A 83 10.06 -5.84 8.74
C TYR A 83 8.57 -5.73 8.44
N GLY A 84 8.07 -6.42 7.42
CA GLY A 84 6.65 -6.47 7.12
C GLY A 84 5.87 -7.08 8.26
N TYR A 85 4.79 -6.44 8.70
CA TYR A 85 3.78 -7.10 9.54
C TYR A 85 3.25 -8.38 8.85
N CYS A 86 3.35 -8.42 7.51
CA CYS A 86 3.06 -9.57 6.68
C CYS A 86 4.11 -10.69 6.74
N ALA A 87 5.33 -10.46 7.26
CA ALA A 87 6.29 -11.53 7.53
C ALA A 87 5.75 -12.56 8.53
N TRP A 88 4.93 -12.11 9.49
CA TRP A 88 4.20 -13.02 10.38
C TRP A 88 3.17 -13.86 9.61
N LEU A 89 2.45 -13.27 8.64
CA LEU A 89 1.63 -14.06 7.71
C LEU A 89 2.52 -15.06 6.95
N ALA A 90 3.67 -14.62 6.39
CA ALA A 90 4.71 -15.45 5.75
C ALA A 90 5.11 -16.68 6.60
N GLU A 91 5.24 -16.49 7.91
CA GLU A 91 5.51 -17.53 8.89
C GLU A 91 4.33 -18.47 9.11
N CYS A 92 3.11 -17.94 9.27
CA CYS A 92 1.90 -18.78 9.31
C CYS A 92 1.75 -19.65 8.04
N TYR A 93 2.21 -19.18 6.86
CA TYR A 93 2.25 -19.99 5.63
C TYR A 93 3.31 -21.09 5.64
N ARG A 94 4.44 -20.93 6.35
CA ARG A 94 5.53 -21.92 6.37
C ARG A 94 5.10 -23.24 7.01
N ASP A 95 4.17 -23.19 7.97
CA ASP A 95 3.63 -24.37 8.64
C ASP A 95 2.52 -25.06 7.84
N GLY A 96 2.19 -24.56 6.64
CA GLY A 96 1.37 -25.26 5.65
C GLY A 96 -0.14 -25.08 5.79
N ASN A 97 -0.62 -24.14 6.61
CA ASN A 97 -2.04 -23.82 6.71
C ASN A 97 -2.49 -22.84 5.61
N TYR A 98 -2.46 -23.30 4.35
CA TYR A 98 -2.87 -22.52 3.17
C TYR A 98 -4.40 -22.36 3.04
N ASP A 99 -5.19 -23.00 3.89
CA ASP A 99 -6.66 -22.91 3.85
C ASP A 99 -7.16 -21.50 4.22
N GLU A 100 -6.38 -20.74 5.00
CA GLU A 100 -6.75 -19.40 5.44
C GLU A 100 -6.36 -18.30 4.44
N CYS A 101 -5.30 -18.50 3.64
CA CYS A 101 -4.97 -17.63 2.51
C CYS A 101 -4.16 -18.37 1.42
N PRO A 102 -4.58 -18.36 0.14
CA PRO A 102 -3.91 -19.11 -0.92
C PRO A 102 -2.84 -18.30 -1.68
N TYR A 103 -2.56 -17.05 -1.30
CA TYR A 103 -1.70 -16.14 -2.08
C TYR A 103 -0.33 -15.94 -1.42
N PRO A 104 0.78 -15.96 -2.19
CA PRO A 104 2.10 -15.63 -1.66
C PRO A 104 2.21 -14.13 -1.36
N LEU A 105 3.34 -13.70 -0.78
CA LEU A 105 3.66 -12.27 -0.64
C LEU A 105 4.44 -11.77 -1.85
N PHE A 106 4.23 -10.51 -2.21
CA PHE A 106 5.07 -9.81 -3.18
C PHE A 106 6.55 -9.86 -2.71
N PRO A 107 7.56 -10.08 -3.58
CA PRO A 107 7.52 -9.98 -5.04
C PRO A 107 7.24 -11.29 -5.80
N VAL A 108 6.82 -12.36 -5.14
CA VAL A 108 6.44 -13.59 -5.86
C VAL A 108 5.29 -13.28 -6.83
N GLU A 109 5.31 -13.88 -8.02
CA GLU A 109 4.24 -13.69 -9.01
C GLU A 109 2.87 -14.05 -8.39
N GLY A 110 1.89 -13.16 -8.55
CA GLY A 110 0.59 -13.32 -7.90
C GLY A 110 0.64 -13.07 -6.39
N GLY A 111 1.68 -12.40 -5.91
CA GLY A 111 1.86 -12.07 -4.51
C GLY A 111 1.04 -10.86 -4.05
N LEU A 112 0.76 -10.81 -2.76
CA LEU A 112 0.04 -9.73 -2.12
C LEU A 112 0.97 -8.54 -1.82
N LEU A 113 0.55 -7.33 -2.21
CA LEU A 113 1.20 -6.06 -1.87
C LEU A 113 0.27 -5.24 -0.97
N ASN A 114 0.71 -4.91 0.25
CA ASN A 114 -0.10 -4.16 1.21
C ASN A 114 -0.24 -2.70 0.77
N TRP A 115 -1.47 -2.18 0.80
CA TRP A 115 -1.74 -0.76 0.55
C TRP A 115 -2.41 -0.05 1.72
N GLY A 116 -2.90 -0.80 2.69
CA GLY A 116 -3.56 -0.23 3.85
C GLY A 116 -3.79 -1.22 4.98
N SER A 117 -4.26 -0.67 6.08
CA SER A 117 -4.69 -1.42 7.25
C SER A 117 -5.82 -0.68 7.96
N ASN A 118 -6.46 -1.34 8.93
CA ASN A 118 -7.38 -0.69 9.84
C ASN A 118 -6.94 -0.79 11.31
N PHE A 119 -7.71 -0.16 12.20
CA PHE A 119 -7.47 -0.22 13.64
C PHE A 119 -7.63 -1.63 14.21
N ASN A 120 -8.47 -2.46 13.57
CA ASN A 120 -8.75 -3.84 13.97
C ASN A 120 -7.70 -4.84 13.49
N SER A 121 -6.55 -4.36 12.98
CA SER A 121 -5.46 -5.19 12.45
C SER A 121 -5.81 -5.98 11.18
N ASP A 122 -6.86 -5.58 10.47
CA ASP A 122 -7.08 -6.02 9.09
C ASP A 122 -6.06 -5.34 8.18
N HIS A 123 -5.63 -6.09 7.17
CA HIS A 123 -4.70 -5.62 6.14
C HIS A 123 -5.33 -5.75 4.77
N PHE A 124 -5.12 -4.74 3.94
CA PHE A 124 -5.65 -4.69 2.58
C PHE A 124 -4.51 -4.78 1.57
N PHE A 125 -4.73 -5.59 0.55
CA PHE A 125 -3.70 -5.97 -0.41
C PHE A 125 -4.21 -5.82 -1.84
N TRP A 126 -3.28 -5.53 -2.75
CA TRP A 126 -3.47 -5.87 -4.16
C TRP A 126 -2.94 -7.27 -4.42
N LEU A 127 -3.62 -7.98 -5.31
CA LEU A 127 -3.09 -9.18 -5.92
C LEU A 127 -2.23 -8.77 -7.11
N MET A 128 -0.90 -8.87 -7.00
CA MET A 128 0.03 -8.37 -8.01
C MET A 128 0.15 -9.36 -9.17
N ARG A 129 -0.87 -9.36 -10.05
CA ARG A 129 -0.96 -10.24 -11.23
C ARG A 129 -1.52 -9.49 -12.43
N GLY A 130 -1.11 -9.93 -13.62
CA GLY A 130 -1.59 -9.35 -14.87
C GLY A 130 -0.80 -8.11 -15.27
N HIS A 131 -1.06 -7.63 -16.48
CA HIS A 131 -0.36 -6.47 -17.06
C HIS A 131 -1.17 -5.18 -17.02
N ASP A 132 -2.47 -5.28 -16.77
CA ASP A 132 -3.37 -4.14 -16.69
C ASP A 132 -3.54 -3.75 -15.20
N PRO A 133 -3.02 -2.60 -14.76
CA PRO A 133 -3.10 -2.20 -13.36
C PRO A 133 -4.52 -1.80 -12.93
N ASP A 134 -5.45 -1.65 -13.87
CA ASP A 134 -6.81 -1.21 -13.60
C ASP A 134 -7.83 -2.38 -13.62
N ARG A 135 -7.38 -3.65 -13.64
CA ARG A 135 -8.26 -4.83 -13.80
C ARG A 135 -7.91 -6.03 -12.91
#